data_AF-A0A3M2M904-F1
#
_entry.id   AF-A0A3M2M904-F1
#
_cell.length_a   1.000
_cell.length_b   1.000
_cell.length_c   1.000
_cell.angle_alpha   90.00
_cell.angle_beta   90.00
_cell.angle_gamma   90.00
#
_symmetry.space_group_name_H-M   'P 1'
#
loop_
_entity.id
_entity.type
_entity.pdbx_description
1 polymer ?
#
loop_
_entity_poly.entity_id
_entity_poly.type
_entity_poly.pdbx_seq_one_letter_code
_entity_poly.pdbx_strand_id
1 'polypeptide(L)'
;MSFSSRLPLRRRWPAAPLGAALLLLPLGPASAGTEEPAAAPPVLPAAVVCNDHCDGRDAAEAGGDRLAVTAELHGRTAELRFDDTSAMGWATLAGGSAGDQLWLDRSFDGGATWAGDSRIGEVSVPEGANSATTTMFNVDDWANLGVGALRACLQAAGQPEIACTDWARTTWNADNPANAAATALMTLYDLDNGLFQNHWWVGANATTAIIQNIQATGMRSYEYAIAHTHDSQLDAHDGQFRNEYLDDTGWWGLAWVAAYDVTGDERYLETAQADAEWMNDYWTDLCGGGVQWKVDNPYKNAVTNELFIQLNAALHNRLSGDNPYLERAEAGWAWLSGSGMINDEGLINDGLDADAGCVNNGQTTWTYNQGIILGALAELSTATGDAGLLDEARALADASTNAPGLHQDGVLTEPCEPDCGADGPSFKGAYARGLGALNDALPDAPYSDYLRAQADAAYTSARTPLDMYDLSWRGLAGSYGVGQQHSALDLLNAAH
;
A
#
# COMPACT_ATOMS: atom_id res chain seq x y z
N MET A 1 23.08 -68.47 12.99
CA MET A 1 23.18 -67.53 14.11
C MET A 1 22.53 -66.23 13.66
N SER A 2 21.42 -65.90 14.31
CA SER A 2 20.61 -64.70 14.13
C SER A 2 21.38 -63.47 14.59
N PHE A 3 21.28 -62.33 13.91
CA PHE A 3 20.98 -61.03 14.54
C PHE A 3 20.50 -60.02 13.50
N SER A 4 19.39 -59.39 13.88
CA SER A 4 18.54 -58.48 13.15
C SER A 4 18.95 -57.02 13.41
N SER A 5 18.92 -56.19 12.37
CA SER A 5 19.12 -54.75 12.39
C SER A 5 17.84 -54.02 12.86
N ARG A 6 17.99 -53.12 13.84
CA ARG A 6 16.92 -52.23 14.31
C ARG A 6 17.06 -50.84 13.68
N LEU A 7 15.96 -50.40 13.03
CA LEU A 7 15.64 -49.01 12.68
C LEU A 7 15.15 -48.23 13.93
N PRO A 8 15.22 -46.89 13.94
CA PRO A 8 14.76 -46.07 15.06
C PRO A 8 13.24 -45.86 15.05
N LEU A 9 12.67 -45.81 16.26
CA LEU A 9 11.25 -45.72 16.56
C LEU A 9 10.68 -44.30 16.35
N ARG A 10 9.61 -44.21 15.55
CA ARG A 10 8.63 -43.11 15.57
C ARG A 10 7.86 -43.14 16.89
N ARG A 11 7.85 -42.01 17.63
CA ARG A 11 6.97 -41.81 18.80
C ARG A 11 5.53 -41.55 18.32
N ARG A 12 4.64 -42.49 18.59
CA ARG A 12 3.18 -42.30 18.54
C ARG A 12 2.70 -41.78 19.90
N TRP A 13 1.93 -40.71 19.90
CA TRP A 13 1.18 -40.23 21.07
C TRP A 13 -0.12 -41.04 21.19
N PRO A 14 -0.57 -41.44 22.38
CA PRO A 14 -1.85 -42.14 22.55
C PRO A 14 -3.01 -41.15 22.65
N ALA A 15 -4.10 -41.46 21.95
CA ALA A 15 -5.39 -40.81 22.09
C ALA A 15 -6.00 -41.11 23.47
N ALA A 16 -6.51 -40.07 24.15
CA ALA A 16 -7.31 -40.20 25.36
C ALA A 16 -8.82 -40.05 25.02
N PRO A 17 -9.72 -40.80 25.69
CA PRO A 17 -11.15 -40.74 25.40
C PRO A 17 -11.81 -39.57 26.17
N LEU A 18 -12.59 -38.76 25.45
CA LEU A 18 -13.48 -37.76 26.03
C LEU A 18 -14.75 -38.46 26.57
N GLY A 19 -14.83 -38.62 27.90
CA GLY A 19 -16.06 -39.00 28.60
C GLY A 19 -16.87 -37.75 28.92
N ALA A 20 -18.05 -37.63 28.33
CA ALA A 20 -19.02 -36.58 28.64
C ALA A 20 -19.69 -36.86 30.01
N ALA A 21 -19.50 -35.94 30.97
CA ALA A 21 -20.27 -35.91 32.20
C ALA A 21 -21.25 -34.72 32.14
N LEU A 22 -22.54 -35.02 31.94
CA LEU A 22 -23.63 -34.05 32.10
C LEU A 22 -23.81 -33.77 33.61
N LEU A 23 -23.47 -32.56 34.05
CA LEU A 23 -23.88 -32.01 35.34
C LEU A 23 -25.18 -31.22 35.14
N LEU A 24 -26.29 -31.77 35.61
CA LEU A 24 -27.58 -31.08 35.73
C LEU A 24 -27.55 -30.14 36.95
N LEU A 25 -27.51 -28.83 36.71
CA LEU A 25 -27.76 -27.80 37.72
C LEU A 25 -29.26 -27.41 37.69
N PRO A 26 -29.88 -27.10 38.85
CA PRO A 26 -31.28 -26.74 38.90
C PRO A 26 -31.49 -25.29 38.43
N LEU A 27 -32.42 -25.10 37.48
CA LEU A 27 -32.90 -23.78 37.07
C LEU A 27 -33.74 -23.16 38.19
N GLY A 28 -33.19 -22.17 38.89
CA GLY A 28 -33.96 -21.21 39.69
C GLY A 28 -34.55 -20.11 38.80
N PRO A 29 -35.66 -19.46 39.19
CA PRO A 29 -36.30 -18.44 38.36
C PRO A 29 -35.39 -17.20 38.26
N ALA A 30 -35.12 -16.77 37.03
CA ALA A 30 -34.40 -15.53 36.76
C ALA A 30 -35.26 -14.32 37.18
N SER A 31 -34.75 -13.55 38.15
CA SER A 31 -35.27 -12.20 38.41
C SER A 31 -34.74 -11.27 37.33
N ALA A 32 -35.65 -10.65 36.58
CA ALA A 32 -35.32 -9.55 35.67
C ALA A 32 -34.83 -8.33 36.49
N GLY A 33 -33.51 -8.15 36.54
CA GLY A 33 -32.90 -6.90 36.97
C GLY A 33 -32.85 -5.95 35.77
N THR A 34 -33.35 -4.73 35.95
CA THR A 34 -33.13 -3.63 35.02
C THR A 34 -31.67 -3.22 35.11
N GLU A 35 -30.84 -3.68 34.17
CA GLU A 35 -29.52 -3.10 33.93
C GLU A 35 -29.70 -1.71 33.34
N GLU A 36 -29.31 -0.71 34.13
CA GLU A 36 -29.09 0.66 33.68
C GLU A 36 -27.99 0.63 32.60
N PRO A 37 -28.13 1.37 31.47
CA PRO A 37 -27.12 1.36 30.42
C PRO A 37 -25.78 1.77 31.01
N ALA A 38 -24.77 0.91 30.84
CA ALA A 38 -23.41 1.19 31.28
C ALA A 38 -22.97 2.54 30.69
N ALA A 39 -22.55 3.46 31.57
CA ALA A 39 -21.99 4.73 31.16
C ALA A 39 -20.82 4.49 30.19
N ALA A 40 -20.74 5.31 29.13
CA ALA A 40 -19.62 5.27 28.21
C ALA A 40 -18.29 5.37 28.99
N PRO A 41 -17.25 4.60 28.63
CA PRO A 41 -15.97 4.66 29.30
C PRO A 41 -15.43 6.10 29.31
N PRO A 42 -14.71 6.51 30.37
CA PRO A 42 -14.18 7.86 30.47
C PRO A 42 -13.20 8.14 29.34
N VAL A 43 -13.38 9.27 28.65
CA VAL A 43 -12.45 9.82 27.66
C VAL A 43 -11.14 10.12 28.37
N LEU A 44 -10.03 9.51 27.92
CA LEU A 44 -8.70 9.81 28.44
C LEU A 44 -8.21 11.12 27.82
N PRO A 45 -7.51 11.98 28.57
CA PRO A 45 -6.92 13.18 27.98
C PRO A 45 -5.86 12.78 26.95
N ALA A 46 -5.99 13.30 25.73
CA ALA A 46 -5.01 13.11 24.67
C ALA A 46 -3.62 13.59 25.09
N ALA A 47 -2.59 12.84 24.65
CA ALA A 47 -1.22 13.30 24.76
C ALA A 47 -1.04 14.61 23.98
N VAL A 48 -0.41 15.59 24.62
CA VAL A 48 -0.06 16.87 24.00
C VAL A 48 1.06 16.62 23.00
N VAL A 49 0.83 16.98 21.73
CA VAL A 49 1.85 16.93 20.69
C VAL A 49 2.53 18.30 20.58
N CYS A 50 3.86 18.29 20.42
CA CYS A 50 4.68 19.48 20.29
C CYS A 50 5.67 19.32 19.14
N ASN A 51 5.42 20.02 18.03
CA ASN A 51 6.36 20.20 16.93
C ASN A 51 6.97 21.61 17.03
N ASP A 52 6.89 22.43 15.98
CA ASP A 52 7.28 23.84 16.01
C ASP A 52 6.50 24.63 17.07
N HIS A 53 5.24 24.25 17.26
CA HIS A 53 4.36 24.70 18.32
C HIS A 53 3.69 23.52 19.01
N CYS A 54 3.34 23.70 20.28
CA CYS A 54 2.54 22.72 21.02
C CYS A 54 1.05 22.89 20.75
N ASP A 55 0.32 21.79 20.88
CA ASP A 55 -1.14 21.78 20.91
C ASP A 55 -1.70 22.83 21.88
N GLY A 56 -2.84 23.41 21.54
CA GLY A 56 -3.51 24.42 22.36
C GLY A 56 -3.18 25.87 22.02
N ARG A 57 -2.48 26.10 20.91
CA ARG A 57 -2.18 27.46 20.39
C ARG A 57 -3.46 28.19 19.96
N ASP A 58 -3.54 29.49 20.16
CA ASP A 58 -4.71 30.27 19.74
C ASP A 58 -4.77 30.36 18.20
N ALA A 59 -5.92 30.03 17.60
CA ALA A 59 -6.13 30.10 16.16
C ALA A 59 -5.91 31.51 15.57
N ALA A 60 -6.04 32.57 16.39
CA ALA A 60 -5.72 33.94 15.98
C ALA A 60 -4.22 34.16 15.69
N GLU A 61 -3.35 33.24 16.11
CA GLU A 61 -1.91 33.29 15.85
C GLU A 61 -1.49 32.52 14.58
N ALA A 62 -2.43 31.91 13.85
CA ALA A 62 -2.15 31.17 12.63
C ALA A 62 -1.44 32.04 11.56
N GLY A 63 -0.42 31.48 10.93
CA GLY A 63 0.30 32.08 9.80
C GLY A 63 -0.44 31.97 8.46
N GLY A 64 -1.36 31.01 8.35
CA GLY A 64 -2.24 30.80 7.21
C GLY A 64 -3.64 30.32 7.65
N ASP A 65 -4.63 30.46 6.76
CA ASP A 65 -6.02 30.05 7.01
C ASP A 65 -6.61 29.39 5.75
N ARG A 66 -6.37 28.08 5.62
CA ARG A 66 -6.96 27.25 4.57
C ARG A 66 -8.19 26.53 5.11
N LEU A 67 -9.36 26.84 4.56
CA LEU A 67 -10.56 26.01 4.73
C LEU A 67 -10.38 24.70 3.96
N ALA A 68 -10.34 23.57 4.66
CA ALA A 68 -10.11 22.25 4.05
C ALA A 68 -11.42 21.57 3.67
N VAL A 69 -12.30 21.36 4.64
CA VAL A 69 -13.56 20.62 4.50
C VAL A 69 -14.62 21.15 5.47
N THR A 70 -15.88 20.90 5.17
CA THR A 70 -17.03 21.35 5.97
C THR A 70 -18.04 20.24 6.23
N ALA A 71 -18.77 20.33 7.33
CA ALA A 71 -19.91 19.48 7.65
C ALA A 71 -21.09 20.31 8.15
N GLU A 72 -22.30 19.88 7.81
CA GLU A 72 -23.53 20.61 8.11
C GLU A 72 -24.43 19.80 9.05
N LEU A 73 -24.97 20.47 10.08
CA LEU A 73 -26.01 19.91 10.95
C LEU A 73 -27.04 20.97 11.32
N HIS A 74 -28.29 20.78 10.91
CA HIS A 74 -29.41 21.66 11.26
C HIS A 74 -29.12 23.17 11.02
N GLY A 75 -28.47 23.51 9.91
CA GLY A 75 -28.12 24.89 9.55
C GLY A 75 -26.87 25.46 10.25
N ARG A 76 -26.08 24.60 10.88
CA ARG A 76 -24.77 24.91 11.46
C ARG A 76 -23.68 24.30 10.57
N THR A 77 -22.62 25.05 10.36
CA THR A 77 -21.47 24.61 9.56
C THR A 77 -20.26 24.42 10.47
N ALA A 78 -19.74 23.21 10.59
CA ALA A 78 -18.39 23.00 11.07
C ALA A 78 -17.40 23.12 9.92
N GLU A 79 -16.34 23.86 10.14
CA GLU A 79 -15.25 24.11 9.20
C GLU A 79 -13.95 23.59 9.80
N LEU A 80 -13.29 22.65 9.12
CA LEU A 80 -11.92 22.27 9.44
C LEU A 80 -10.95 23.18 8.69
N ARG A 81 -10.04 23.81 9.42
CA ARG A 81 -9.09 24.80 8.89
C ARG A 81 -7.66 24.42 9.26
N PHE A 82 -6.72 24.76 8.39
CA PHE A 82 -5.29 24.50 8.58
C PHE A 82 -4.44 25.75 8.40
N ASP A 83 -3.43 25.84 9.25
CA ASP A 83 -2.23 26.63 9.03
C ASP A 83 -1.17 25.67 8.47
N ASP A 84 -1.05 25.65 7.14
CA ASP A 84 -0.07 24.80 6.46
C ASP A 84 1.38 25.21 6.78
N THR A 85 1.62 26.45 7.26
CA THR A 85 2.97 26.93 7.57
C THR A 85 3.53 26.37 8.87
N SER A 86 2.65 26.13 9.86
CA SER A 86 3.03 25.52 11.14
C SER A 86 2.54 24.07 11.28
N ALA A 87 1.95 23.49 10.23
CA ALA A 87 1.37 22.15 10.21
C ALA A 87 0.35 21.89 11.35
N MET A 88 -0.49 22.88 11.66
CA MET A 88 -1.54 22.79 12.69
C MET A 88 -2.93 23.01 12.10
N GLY A 89 -3.96 22.45 12.73
CA GLY A 89 -5.35 22.65 12.34
C GLY A 89 -6.26 23.02 13.51
N TRP A 90 -7.40 23.65 13.20
CA TRP A 90 -8.45 23.99 14.15
C TRP A 90 -9.83 23.85 13.50
N ALA A 91 -10.88 23.88 14.33
CA ALA A 91 -12.26 23.91 13.87
C ALA A 91 -12.91 25.27 14.14
N THR A 92 -13.81 25.68 13.25
CA THR A 92 -14.72 26.81 13.45
C THR A 92 -16.16 26.37 13.24
N LEU A 93 -17.07 26.81 14.09
CA LEU A 93 -18.52 26.60 13.94
C LEU A 93 -19.17 27.91 13.52
N ALA A 94 -19.88 27.91 12.40
CA ALA A 94 -20.70 29.02 11.92
C ALA A 94 -22.20 28.70 12.04
N GLY A 95 -23.02 29.73 12.30
CA GLY A 95 -24.47 29.55 12.44
C GLY A 95 -24.89 28.83 13.72
N GLY A 96 -24.01 28.77 14.71
CA GLY A 96 -24.25 28.13 16.00
C GLY A 96 -25.26 28.85 16.89
N SER A 97 -25.71 28.14 17.91
CA SER A 97 -26.54 28.60 19.02
C SER A 97 -25.83 28.29 20.33
N ALA A 98 -26.11 29.09 21.36
CA ALA A 98 -25.50 28.91 22.68
C ALA A 98 -25.62 27.45 23.18
N GLY A 99 -24.49 26.89 23.59
CA GLY A 99 -24.38 25.50 24.07
C GLY A 99 -24.14 24.45 22.98
N ASP A 100 -24.15 24.81 21.69
CA ASP A 100 -23.67 23.89 20.65
C ASP A 100 -22.19 23.57 20.89
N GLN A 101 -21.80 22.31 20.70
CA GLN A 101 -20.44 21.85 20.89
C GLN A 101 -19.69 21.74 19.57
N LEU A 102 -18.39 22.03 19.62
CA LEU A 102 -17.44 21.88 18.53
C LEU A 102 -16.14 21.28 19.08
N TRP A 103 -15.57 20.30 18.39
CA TRP A 103 -14.27 19.73 18.72
C TRP A 103 -13.56 19.24 17.46
N LEU A 104 -12.29 18.85 17.62
CA LEU A 104 -11.55 18.10 16.62
C LEU A 104 -11.42 16.65 17.06
N ASP A 105 -11.51 15.71 16.13
CA ASP A 105 -10.93 14.39 16.34
C ASP A 105 -9.55 14.34 15.66
N ARG A 106 -8.57 13.70 16.30
CA ARG A 106 -7.25 13.35 15.74
C ARG A 106 -7.11 11.84 15.65
N SER A 107 -6.53 11.38 14.55
CA SER A 107 -6.17 9.97 14.31
C SER A 107 -4.75 9.90 13.73
N PHE A 108 -4.04 8.81 14.04
CA PHE A 108 -2.74 8.44 13.48
C PHE A 108 -2.81 7.16 12.63
N ASP A 109 -4.02 6.73 12.27
CA ASP A 109 -4.31 5.52 11.48
C ASP A 109 -5.30 5.82 10.33
N GLY A 110 -5.30 7.06 9.83
CA GLY A 110 -6.18 7.51 8.75
C GLY A 110 -7.67 7.52 9.11
N GLY A 111 -8.00 7.47 10.41
CA GLY A 111 -9.36 7.40 10.93
C GLY A 111 -9.96 5.99 10.96
N ALA A 112 -9.13 4.96 10.81
CA ALA A 112 -9.56 3.56 10.86
C ALA A 112 -10.11 3.18 12.24
N THR A 113 -9.51 3.70 13.31
CA THR A 113 -10.00 3.55 14.68
C THR A 113 -10.32 4.91 15.32
N TRP A 114 -11.19 4.87 16.33
CA TRP A 114 -11.49 6.03 17.17
C TRP A 114 -11.17 5.67 18.62
N ALA A 115 -10.01 6.12 19.08
CA ALA A 115 -9.52 5.85 20.42
C ALA A 115 -10.17 6.79 21.44
N GLY A 116 -10.10 6.41 22.72
CA GLY A 116 -10.70 7.17 23.82
C GLY A 116 -10.08 8.56 24.02
N ASP A 117 -9.00 8.89 23.32
CA ASP A 117 -8.27 10.14 23.36
C ASP A 117 -8.25 10.87 22.00
N SER A 118 -9.04 10.43 21.02
CA SER A 118 -9.14 11.08 19.71
C SER A 118 -9.79 12.47 19.78
N ARG A 119 -10.75 12.70 20.69
CA ARG A 119 -11.48 13.97 20.83
C ARG A 119 -10.64 15.01 21.58
N ILE A 120 -10.32 16.11 20.90
CA ILE A 120 -9.47 17.19 21.41
C ILE A 120 -10.08 18.58 21.14
N GLY A 121 -9.69 19.57 21.94
CA GLY A 121 -10.03 20.97 21.69
C GLY A 121 -11.50 21.34 21.83
N GLU A 122 -12.27 20.58 22.62
CA GLU A 122 -13.70 20.83 22.79
C GLU A 122 -14.00 22.24 23.32
N VAL A 123 -14.91 22.91 22.62
CA VAL A 123 -15.47 24.22 22.99
C VAL A 123 -17.00 24.19 22.86
N SER A 124 -17.67 25.13 23.52
CA SER A 124 -19.10 25.36 23.35
C SER A 124 -19.36 26.79 22.89
N VAL A 125 -20.37 26.99 22.04
CA VAL A 125 -20.79 28.33 21.61
C VAL A 125 -21.24 29.13 22.83
N PRO A 126 -20.61 30.29 23.13
CA PRO A 126 -20.98 31.12 24.26
C PRO A 126 -22.41 31.69 24.16
N GLU A 127 -22.98 32.07 25.30
CA GLU A 127 -24.26 32.78 25.31
C GLU A 127 -24.19 34.10 24.52
N GLY A 128 -25.15 34.32 23.62
CA GLY A 128 -25.19 35.51 22.75
C GLY A 128 -24.26 35.46 21.54
N ALA A 129 -23.42 34.42 21.40
CA ALA A 129 -22.62 34.18 20.20
C ALA A 129 -23.34 33.24 19.22
N ASN A 130 -22.92 33.28 17.97
CA ASN A 130 -23.37 32.38 16.90
C ASN A 130 -22.21 31.60 16.26
N SER A 131 -21.05 31.59 16.91
CA SER A 131 -19.86 30.90 16.46
C SER A 131 -18.98 30.45 17.64
N ALA A 132 -18.15 29.46 17.39
CA ALA A 132 -17.09 29.02 18.29
C ALA A 132 -15.88 28.59 17.47
N THR A 133 -14.69 28.69 18.06
CA THR A 133 -13.43 28.30 17.43
C THR A 133 -12.62 27.52 18.45
N THR A 134 -12.07 26.38 18.05
CA THR A 134 -11.14 25.61 18.89
C THR A 134 -9.77 26.28 18.90
N THR A 135 -8.91 25.90 19.84
CA THR A 135 -7.47 26.11 19.67
C THR A 135 -6.93 25.25 18.52
N MET A 136 -5.68 25.50 18.12
CA MET A 136 -4.97 24.74 17.10
C MET A 136 -4.26 23.51 17.70
N PHE A 137 -4.22 22.44 16.93
CA PHE A 137 -3.58 21.17 17.26
C PHE A 137 -2.69 20.71 16.12
N ASN A 138 -1.56 20.08 16.45
CA ASN A 138 -0.69 19.45 15.48
C ASN A 138 -1.41 18.29 14.79
N VAL A 139 -1.19 18.18 13.48
CA VAL A 139 -1.70 17.06 12.68
C VAL A 139 -0.84 15.82 12.89
N ASP A 140 0.46 15.94 12.65
CA ASP A 140 1.45 14.86 12.80
C ASP A 140 2.13 14.91 14.19
N ASP A 141 2.57 13.76 14.70
CA ASP A 141 3.43 13.61 15.89
C ASP A 141 4.81 13.09 15.49
N TRP A 142 5.68 14.02 15.04
CA TRP A 142 7.00 13.69 14.51
C TRP A 142 7.93 13.05 15.54
N ALA A 143 7.75 13.36 16.83
CA ALA A 143 8.56 12.79 17.90
C ALA A 143 8.33 11.28 18.06
N ASN A 144 7.14 10.81 17.67
CA ASN A 144 6.74 9.39 17.75
C ASN A 144 6.42 8.78 16.37
N LEU A 145 6.83 9.43 15.28
CA LEU A 145 6.60 9.01 13.90
C LEU A 145 5.11 8.83 13.53
N GLY A 146 4.22 9.54 14.22
CA GLY A 146 2.78 9.50 13.97
C GLY A 146 2.41 10.40 12.79
N VAL A 147 1.94 9.79 11.69
CA VAL A 147 1.37 10.53 10.55
C VAL A 147 -0.13 10.65 10.75
N GLY A 148 -0.61 11.89 10.91
CA GLY A 148 -1.93 12.14 11.43
C GLY A 148 -2.94 12.74 10.45
N ALA A 149 -4.18 12.76 10.91
CA ALA A 149 -5.31 13.39 10.25
C ALA A 149 -6.19 14.08 11.29
N LEU A 150 -6.86 15.17 10.89
CA LEU A 150 -7.87 15.84 11.70
C LEU A 150 -9.24 15.81 11.01
N ARG A 151 -10.30 15.80 11.80
CA ARG A 151 -11.66 16.15 11.35
C ARG A 151 -12.35 17.04 12.38
N ALA A 152 -13.20 17.95 11.93
CA ALA A 152 -14.02 18.78 12.81
C ALA A 152 -15.37 18.12 13.05
N CYS A 153 -15.83 18.07 14.29
CA CYS A 153 -17.11 17.48 14.67
C CYS A 153 -17.94 18.48 15.47
N LEU A 154 -19.25 18.44 15.28
CA LEU A 154 -20.19 19.34 15.92
C LEU A 154 -21.42 18.59 16.46
N GLN A 155 -21.95 19.08 17.56
CA GLN A 155 -23.19 18.58 18.17
C GLN A 155 -24.07 19.75 18.59
N ALA A 156 -25.32 19.75 18.14
CA ALA A 156 -26.27 20.79 18.53
C ALA A 156 -26.69 20.63 20.00
N ALA A 157 -26.89 21.75 20.69
CA ALA A 157 -27.25 21.76 22.11
C ALA A 157 -28.52 20.93 22.38
N GLY A 158 -28.40 19.94 23.27
CA GLY A 158 -29.52 19.08 23.65
C GLY A 158 -29.96 18.07 22.58
N GLN A 159 -29.18 17.89 21.51
CA GLN A 159 -29.43 16.92 20.44
C GLN A 159 -28.38 15.79 20.46
N PRO A 160 -28.78 14.52 20.23
CA PRO A 160 -27.83 13.40 20.20
C PRO A 160 -27.01 13.33 18.91
N GLU A 161 -27.44 13.96 17.82
CA GLU A 161 -26.78 13.87 16.52
C GLU A 161 -25.43 14.58 16.49
N ILE A 162 -24.44 13.90 15.91
CA ILE A 162 -23.11 14.43 15.65
C ILE A 162 -22.90 14.44 14.14
N ALA A 163 -22.39 15.55 13.61
CA ALA A 163 -21.89 15.63 12.25
C ALA A 163 -20.39 15.93 12.30
N CYS A 164 -19.61 15.23 11.48
CA CYS A 164 -18.18 15.45 11.34
C CYS A 164 -17.82 15.69 9.88
N THR A 165 -16.77 16.47 9.65
CA THR A 165 -16.14 16.59 8.33
C THR A 165 -15.50 15.27 7.93
N ASP A 166 -15.16 15.16 6.63
CA ASP A 166 -14.16 14.19 6.20
C ASP A 166 -12.84 14.43 6.94
N TRP A 167 -12.01 13.38 7.01
CA TRP A 167 -10.63 13.52 7.46
C TRP A 167 -9.83 14.30 6.43
N ALA A 168 -8.98 15.21 6.90
CA ALA A 168 -8.06 15.96 6.06
C ALA A 168 -6.77 16.27 6.83
N ARG A 169 -5.79 16.80 6.11
CA ARG A 169 -4.47 17.15 6.66
C ARG A 169 -3.91 18.45 6.10
N THR A 170 -2.80 18.89 6.68
CA THR A 170 -1.99 20.02 6.18
C THR A 170 -1.26 19.63 4.90
N THR A 171 -0.71 20.60 4.18
CA THR A 171 0.18 20.35 3.04
C THR A 171 1.63 20.11 3.45
N TRP A 172 1.89 19.80 4.73
CA TRP A 172 3.21 19.43 5.23
C TRP A 172 3.58 18.02 4.73
N ASN A 173 4.80 17.85 4.19
CA ASN A 173 5.19 16.67 3.38
C ASN A 173 4.20 16.34 2.25
N ALA A 174 3.45 17.33 1.76
CA ALA A 174 2.42 17.16 0.74
C ALA A 174 2.36 18.37 -0.19
N ASP A 175 3.53 18.88 -0.57
CA ASP A 175 3.72 20.04 -1.43
C ASP A 175 3.39 19.77 -2.91
N ASN A 176 3.36 18.50 -3.31
CA ASN A 176 2.94 18.04 -4.63
C ASN A 176 2.12 16.74 -4.52
N PRO A 177 1.41 16.33 -5.59
CA PRO A 177 0.55 15.14 -5.57
C PRO A 177 1.24 13.84 -5.13
N ALA A 178 2.46 13.58 -5.58
CA ALA A 178 3.19 12.36 -5.22
C ALA A 178 3.54 12.34 -3.72
N ASN A 179 4.06 13.46 -3.19
CA ASN A 179 4.36 13.57 -1.75
C ASN A 179 3.09 13.50 -0.87
N ALA A 180 1.98 14.07 -1.35
CA ALA A 180 0.69 13.97 -0.69
C ALA A 180 0.20 12.52 -0.60
N ALA A 181 0.26 11.78 -1.72
CA ALA A 181 -0.10 10.36 -1.76
C ALA A 181 0.84 9.48 -0.90
N ALA A 182 2.14 9.77 -0.90
CA ALA A 182 3.12 9.08 -0.05
C ALA A 182 2.82 9.30 1.43
N THR A 183 2.50 10.52 1.82
CA THR A 183 2.14 10.78 3.21
C THR A 183 0.82 10.11 3.60
N ALA A 184 -0.17 10.13 2.72
CA ALA A 184 -1.42 9.41 2.97
C ALA A 184 -1.19 7.89 3.10
N LEU A 185 -0.31 7.29 2.30
CA LEU A 185 0.10 5.89 2.46
C LEU A 185 0.71 5.61 3.84
N MET A 186 1.49 6.54 4.37
CA MET A 186 2.11 6.40 5.69
C MET A 186 1.13 6.47 6.85
N THR A 187 -0.11 6.93 6.65
CA THR A 187 -1.18 6.77 7.66
C THR A 187 -1.62 5.31 7.84
N LEU A 188 -1.26 4.44 6.89
CA LEU A 188 -1.54 3.01 6.94
C LEU A 188 -0.38 2.19 7.51
N TYR A 189 0.76 2.82 7.82
CA TYR A 189 1.95 2.15 8.32
C TYR A 189 1.83 1.85 9.81
N ASP A 190 2.04 0.59 10.18
CA ASP A 190 1.97 0.12 11.55
C ASP A 190 3.37 0.05 12.15
N LEU A 191 3.66 0.96 13.09
CA LEU A 191 4.94 1.03 13.78
C LEU A 191 5.20 -0.18 14.68
N ASP A 192 4.19 -0.94 15.09
CA ASP A 192 4.39 -2.10 15.98
C ASP A 192 4.98 -3.31 15.24
N ASN A 193 4.70 -3.44 13.93
CA ASN A 193 5.16 -4.58 13.13
C ASN A 193 5.96 -4.20 11.87
N GLY A 194 6.01 -2.93 11.50
CA GLY A 194 6.73 -2.46 10.31
C GLY A 194 6.06 -2.84 8.99
N LEU A 195 4.75 -3.05 8.97
CA LEU A 195 3.97 -3.34 7.76
C LEU A 195 2.89 -2.29 7.55
N PHE A 196 2.33 -2.25 6.34
CA PHE A 196 1.15 -1.44 6.05
C PHE A 196 -0.11 -2.27 6.31
N GLN A 197 -0.90 -1.91 7.32
CA GLN A 197 -2.10 -2.63 7.78
C GLN A 197 -1.93 -4.17 7.87
N ASN A 198 -0.75 -4.64 8.29
CA ASN A 198 -0.40 -6.05 8.41
C ASN A 198 -0.54 -6.86 7.08
N HIS A 199 -0.48 -6.21 5.92
CA HIS A 199 -0.40 -6.88 4.63
C HIS A 199 1.07 -7.10 4.23
N TRP A 200 1.47 -8.36 4.06
CA TRP A 200 2.88 -8.70 3.85
C TRP A 200 3.35 -8.43 2.42
N TRP A 201 2.86 -9.16 1.41
CA TRP A 201 3.31 -8.98 0.02
C TRP A 201 2.87 -7.63 -0.57
N VAL A 202 1.65 -7.16 -0.26
CA VAL A 202 1.19 -5.80 -0.63
C VAL A 202 2.08 -4.74 0.05
N GLY A 203 2.59 -5.04 1.24
CA GLY A 203 3.56 -4.22 1.97
C GLY A 203 4.89 -4.06 1.23
N ALA A 204 5.33 -5.04 0.44
CA ALA A 204 6.50 -4.91 -0.42
C ALA A 204 6.30 -3.82 -1.49
N ASN A 205 5.12 -3.79 -2.11
CA ASN A 205 4.76 -2.78 -3.10
C ASN A 205 4.57 -1.39 -2.47
N ALA A 206 3.93 -1.30 -1.31
CA ALA A 206 3.83 -0.05 -0.56
C ALA A 206 5.21 0.50 -0.15
N THR A 207 6.11 -0.38 0.32
CA THR A 207 7.49 -0.01 0.67
C THR A 207 8.23 0.48 -0.58
N THR A 208 8.09 -0.21 -1.71
CA THR A 208 8.69 0.21 -2.99
C THR A 208 8.17 1.57 -3.44
N ALA A 209 6.87 1.83 -3.33
CA ALA A 209 6.27 3.09 -3.72
C ALA A 209 6.79 4.27 -2.85
N ILE A 210 7.04 4.06 -1.56
CA ILE A 210 7.71 5.05 -0.69
C ILE A 210 9.17 5.28 -1.12
N ILE A 211 9.91 4.21 -1.44
CA ILE A 211 11.30 4.32 -1.90
C ILE A 211 11.37 5.09 -3.23
N GLN A 212 10.49 4.79 -4.17
CA GLN A 212 10.43 5.50 -5.45
C GLN A 212 9.98 6.95 -5.30
N ASN A 213 9.15 7.25 -4.30
CA ASN A 213 8.83 8.64 -3.98
C ASN A 213 10.07 9.40 -3.51
N ILE A 214 10.93 8.79 -2.68
CA ILE A 214 12.22 9.38 -2.30
C ILE A 214 13.07 9.67 -3.55
N GLN A 215 13.11 8.76 -4.52
CA GLN A 215 13.87 8.93 -5.76
C GLN A 215 13.31 10.04 -6.65
N ALA A 216 11.98 10.06 -6.83
CA ALA A 216 11.31 11.00 -7.73
C ALA A 216 11.31 12.43 -7.18
N THR A 217 11.04 12.61 -5.88
CA THR A 217 10.79 13.94 -5.29
C THR A 217 11.88 14.41 -4.33
N GLY A 218 12.72 13.50 -3.84
CA GLY A 218 13.69 13.76 -2.78
C GLY A 218 13.10 13.80 -1.36
N MET A 219 11.81 13.48 -1.16
CA MET A 219 11.17 13.51 0.17
C MET A 219 11.62 12.33 1.05
N ARG A 220 12.63 12.55 1.89
CA ARG A 220 13.20 11.52 2.80
C ARG A 220 12.50 11.35 4.15
N SER A 221 11.39 12.07 4.38
CA SER A 221 10.69 12.07 5.68
C SER A 221 10.24 10.68 6.17
N TYR A 222 10.03 9.73 5.24
CA TYR A 222 9.55 8.38 5.53
C TYR A 222 10.61 7.29 5.33
N GLU A 223 11.87 7.66 5.13
CA GLU A 223 12.97 6.71 4.93
C GLU A 223 13.14 5.73 6.11
N TYR A 224 12.74 6.13 7.32
CA TYR A 224 12.76 5.25 8.49
C TYR A 224 11.97 3.96 8.28
N ALA A 225 10.92 3.98 7.45
CA ALA A 225 10.09 2.83 7.17
C ALA A 225 10.89 1.72 6.48
N ILE A 226 11.90 2.05 5.67
CA ILE A 226 12.74 1.06 4.98
C ILE A 226 13.48 0.18 6.00
N ALA A 227 14.17 0.80 6.95
CA ALA A 227 14.91 0.08 7.99
C ALA A 227 13.97 -0.64 8.96
N HIS A 228 12.88 0.03 9.38
CA HIS A 228 11.94 -0.54 10.34
C HIS A 228 11.21 -1.78 9.78
N THR A 229 10.71 -1.70 8.55
CA THR A 229 10.11 -2.83 7.82
C THR A 229 11.10 -3.98 7.70
N HIS A 230 12.33 -3.70 7.23
CA HIS A 230 13.36 -4.72 7.07
C HIS A 230 13.65 -5.43 8.41
N ASP A 231 13.93 -4.67 9.45
CA ASP A 231 14.40 -5.23 10.72
C ASP A 231 13.29 -5.95 11.49
N SER A 232 12.04 -5.52 11.35
CA SER A 232 10.88 -6.16 11.99
C SER A 232 10.43 -7.43 11.28
N GLN A 233 10.61 -7.50 9.96
CA GLN A 233 10.12 -8.63 9.15
C GLN A 233 11.22 -9.59 8.70
N LEU A 234 12.50 -9.33 9.04
CA LEU A 234 13.63 -10.16 8.60
C LEU A 234 13.48 -11.63 8.96
N ASP A 235 12.95 -11.94 10.15
CA ASP A 235 12.78 -13.33 10.62
C ASP A 235 11.34 -13.86 10.41
N ALA A 236 10.46 -13.12 9.74
CA ALA A 236 9.11 -13.57 9.42
C ALA A 236 9.13 -14.71 8.39
N HIS A 237 8.07 -15.53 8.38
CA HIS A 237 7.91 -16.65 7.44
C HIS A 237 9.13 -17.60 7.42
N ASP A 238 9.76 -17.78 6.26
CA ASP A 238 10.97 -18.61 6.09
C ASP A 238 12.27 -17.82 6.31
N GLY A 239 12.16 -16.56 6.74
CA GLY A 239 13.25 -15.63 7.01
C GLY A 239 13.86 -15.03 5.75
N GLN A 240 14.49 -13.86 5.90
CA GLN A 240 15.06 -13.06 4.81
C GLN A 240 14.04 -12.75 3.72
N PHE A 241 12.79 -12.44 4.09
CA PHE A 241 11.71 -12.13 3.15
C PHE A 241 11.32 -13.24 2.16
N ARG A 242 11.68 -14.49 2.49
CA ARG A 242 11.23 -15.69 1.77
C ARG A 242 9.92 -16.23 2.32
N ASN A 243 9.07 -16.75 1.44
CA ASN A 243 7.90 -17.55 1.83
C ASN A 243 7.58 -18.62 0.77
N GLU A 244 6.43 -19.29 0.93
CA GLU A 244 5.98 -20.34 0.01
C GLU A 244 5.52 -19.84 -1.37
N TYR A 245 5.18 -18.55 -1.53
CA TYR A 245 4.73 -17.92 -2.78
C TYR A 245 5.88 -17.13 -3.40
N LEU A 246 6.41 -17.61 -4.52
CA LEU A 246 7.70 -17.11 -5.02
C LEU A 246 7.60 -15.73 -5.65
N ASP A 247 6.42 -15.35 -6.12
CA ASP A 247 6.08 -13.97 -6.44
C ASP A 247 6.17 -13.04 -5.23
N ASP A 248 5.62 -13.42 -4.06
CA ASP A 248 5.73 -12.59 -2.85
C ASP A 248 7.19 -12.30 -2.48
N THR A 249 8.04 -13.34 -2.58
CA THR A 249 9.49 -13.19 -2.37
C THR A 249 10.12 -12.28 -3.43
N GLY A 250 9.73 -12.41 -4.71
CA GLY A 250 10.18 -11.54 -5.79
C GLY A 250 9.82 -10.07 -5.60
N TRP A 251 8.63 -9.78 -5.08
CA TRP A 251 8.21 -8.42 -4.74
C TRP A 251 9.11 -7.78 -3.67
N TRP A 252 9.45 -8.53 -2.62
CA TRP A 252 10.38 -8.06 -1.59
C TRP A 252 11.80 -7.90 -2.12
N GLY A 253 12.30 -8.83 -2.93
CA GLY A 253 13.62 -8.74 -3.53
C GLY A 253 13.79 -7.44 -4.32
N LEU A 254 12.80 -7.05 -5.12
CA LEU A 254 12.81 -5.77 -5.84
C LEU A 254 12.74 -4.56 -4.91
N ALA A 255 11.94 -4.63 -3.84
CA ALA A 255 11.90 -3.57 -2.82
C ALA A 255 13.28 -3.36 -2.17
N TRP A 256 14.03 -4.45 -1.95
CA TRP A 256 15.37 -4.39 -1.35
C TRP A 256 16.45 -3.90 -2.31
N VAL A 257 16.36 -4.20 -3.61
CA VAL A 257 17.20 -3.54 -4.61
C VAL A 257 16.93 -2.03 -4.62
N ALA A 258 15.66 -1.61 -4.62
CA ALA A 258 15.31 -0.20 -4.56
C ALA A 258 15.81 0.47 -3.27
N ALA A 259 15.72 -0.23 -2.13
CA ALA A 259 16.24 0.26 -0.85
C ALA A 259 17.76 0.46 -0.89
N TYR A 260 18.51 -0.46 -1.51
CA TYR A 260 19.94 -0.30 -1.73
C TYR A 260 20.23 0.95 -2.58
N ASP A 261 19.49 1.17 -3.67
CA ASP A 261 19.70 2.29 -4.59
C ASP A 261 19.56 3.67 -3.89
N VAL A 262 18.73 3.79 -2.84
CA VAL A 262 18.56 5.06 -2.11
C VAL A 262 19.40 5.19 -0.83
N THR A 263 19.77 4.08 -0.20
CA THR A 263 20.50 4.10 1.08
C THR A 263 22.00 3.80 0.94
N GLY A 264 22.38 3.01 -0.05
CA GLY A 264 23.72 2.42 -0.18
C GLY A 264 24.05 1.37 0.89
N ASP A 265 23.06 0.89 1.66
CA ASP A 265 23.26 -0.11 2.71
C ASP A 265 23.20 -1.52 2.12
N GLU A 266 24.36 -2.19 2.11
CA GLU A 266 24.56 -3.53 1.52
C GLU A 266 23.64 -4.60 2.09
N ARG A 267 23.12 -4.44 3.32
CA ARG A 267 22.19 -5.43 3.90
C ARG A 267 20.94 -5.66 3.05
N TYR A 268 20.46 -4.63 2.37
CA TYR A 268 19.31 -4.75 1.48
C TYR A 268 19.67 -5.53 0.21
N LEU A 269 20.84 -5.26 -0.36
CA LEU A 269 21.31 -6.01 -1.53
C LEU A 269 21.62 -7.47 -1.18
N GLU A 270 22.10 -7.77 0.02
CA GLU A 270 22.26 -9.14 0.54
C GLU A 270 20.92 -9.87 0.68
N THR A 271 19.88 -9.20 1.19
CA THR A 271 18.52 -9.75 1.26
C THR A 271 17.94 -10.00 -0.13
N ALA A 272 18.07 -9.06 -1.07
CA ALA A 272 17.63 -9.23 -2.46
C ALA A 272 18.31 -10.43 -3.16
N GLN A 273 19.60 -10.67 -2.87
CA GLN A 273 20.31 -11.86 -3.36
C GLN A 273 19.70 -13.14 -2.78
N ALA A 274 19.37 -13.17 -1.49
CA ALA A 274 18.72 -14.33 -0.86
C ALA A 274 17.35 -14.64 -1.49
N ASP A 275 16.58 -13.60 -1.82
CA ASP A 275 15.28 -13.72 -2.50
C ASP A 275 15.43 -14.29 -3.92
N ALA A 276 16.42 -13.80 -4.69
CA ALA A 276 16.71 -14.31 -6.02
C ALA A 276 17.19 -15.77 -6.02
N GLU A 277 18.04 -16.15 -5.05
CA GLU A 277 18.45 -17.55 -4.87
C GLU A 277 17.25 -18.44 -4.51
N TRP A 278 16.35 -17.97 -3.64
CA TRP A 278 15.14 -18.70 -3.27
C TRP A 278 14.25 -18.95 -4.48
N MET A 279 13.96 -17.93 -5.29
CA MET A 279 13.19 -18.12 -6.52
C MET A 279 13.89 -19.09 -7.49
N ASN A 280 15.21 -18.99 -7.61
CA ASN A 280 16.00 -19.86 -8.50
C ASN A 280 15.96 -21.35 -8.07
N ASP A 281 15.91 -21.65 -6.76
CA ASP A 281 15.79 -23.03 -6.26
C ASP A 281 14.52 -23.76 -6.75
N TYR A 282 13.54 -22.99 -7.22
CA TYR A 282 12.26 -23.46 -7.74
C TYR A 282 12.09 -23.19 -9.24
N TRP A 283 13.17 -22.85 -9.94
CA TRP A 283 13.25 -23.03 -11.38
C TRP A 283 13.23 -24.53 -11.72
N THR A 284 12.34 -24.96 -12.60
CA THR A 284 12.22 -26.40 -12.95
C THR A 284 12.08 -26.62 -14.45
N ASP A 285 12.47 -27.82 -14.91
CA ASP A 285 12.37 -28.21 -16.34
C ASP A 285 10.93 -28.39 -16.84
N LEU A 286 9.93 -28.34 -15.95
CA LEU A 286 8.52 -28.38 -16.34
C LEU A 286 8.22 -27.21 -17.26
N CYS A 287 7.54 -27.46 -18.38
CA CYS A 287 7.28 -26.44 -19.40
C CYS A 287 8.56 -25.84 -20.02
N GLY A 288 9.67 -26.60 -20.01
CA GLY A 288 10.94 -26.19 -20.60
C GLY A 288 11.69 -25.13 -19.79
N GLY A 289 11.27 -24.85 -18.56
CA GLY A 289 11.89 -23.85 -17.68
C GLY A 289 10.87 -23.07 -16.84
N GLY A 290 11.32 -21.92 -16.36
CA GLY A 290 10.54 -21.01 -15.54
C GLY A 290 10.56 -21.38 -14.07
N VAL A 291 10.20 -20.41 -13.24
CA VAL A 291 9.96 -20.55 -11.80
C VAL A 291 8.50 -20.93 -11.58
N GLN A 292 8.25 -21.87 -10.66
CA GLN A 292 6.88 -22.21 -10.24
C GLN A 292 6.32 -21.15 -9.28
N TRP A 293 5.01 -20.93 -9.31
CA TRP A 293 4.35 -19.90 -8.50
C TRP A 293 4.54 -20.12 -6.99
N LYS A 294 4.42 -21.37 -6.53
CA LYS A 294 4.46 -21.71 -5.11
C LYS A 294 5.27 -22.99 -4.89
N VAL A 295 5.98 -23.12 -3.77
CA VAL A 295 6.93 -24.23 -3.50
C VAL A 295 6.36 -25.65 -3.67
N ASP A 296 5.05 -25.84 -3.46
CA ASP A 296 4.34 -27.12 -3.58
C ASP A 296 3.29 -27.13 -4.72
N ASN A 297 3.29 -26.12 -5.58
CA ASN A 297 2.42 -26.01 -6.74
C ASN A 297 3.25 -25.79 -8.02
N PRO A 298 3.25 -26.75 -8.97
CA PRO A 298 4.06 -26.64 -10.18
C PRO A 298 3.53 -25.64 -11.21
N TYR A 299 2.48 -24.87 -10.89
CA TYR A 299 1.91 -23.86 -11.77
C TYR A 299 2.97 -22.82 -12.19
N LYS A 300 3.05 -22.50 -13.49
CA LYS A 300 3.93 -21.48 -14.05
C LYS A 300 3.08 -20.28 -14.42
N ASN A 301 3.17 -19.20 -13.65
CA ASN A 301 2.48 -17.94 -13.94
C ASN A 301 3.45 -16.86 -14.42
N ALA A 302 2.89 -15.84 -15.06
CA ALA A 302 3.62 -14.71 -15.62
C ALA A 302 4.32 -13.91 -14.52
N VAL A 303 3.58 -13.43 -13.51
CA VAL A 303 4.12 -12.58 -12.41
C VAL A 303 5.39 -13.14 -11.77
N THR A 304 5.43 -14.42 -11.36
CA THR A 304 6.62 -14.98 -10.70
C THR A 304 7.83 -14.97 -11.62
N ASN A 305 7.63 -15.22 -12.92
CA ASN A 305 8.71 -15.27 -13.90
C ASN A 305 9.16 -13.88 -14.34
N GLU A 306 8.25 -12.92 -14.46
CA GLU A 306 8.58 -11.52 -14.73
C GLU A 306 9.39 -10.89 -13.59
N LEU A 307 8.98 -11.13 -12.34
CA LEU A 307 9.72 -10.72 -11.15
C LEU A 307 11.10 -11.38 -11.10
N PHE A 308 11.19 -12.67 -11.44
CA PHE A 308 12.48 -13.36 -11.52
C PHE A 308 13.43 -12.70 -12.52
N ILE A 309 12.95 -12.37 -13.73
CA ILE A 309 13.76 -11.68 -14.74
C ILE A 309 14.22 -10.33 -14.21
N GLN A 310 13.29 -9.53 -13.69
CA GLN A 310 13.58 -8.18 -13.22
C GLN A 310 14.58 -8.19 -12.05
N LEU A 311 14.36 -9.03 -11.05
CA LEU A 311 15.22 -9.10 -9.87
C LEU A 311 16.64 -9.53 -10.24
N ASN A 312 16.77 -10.55 -11.08
CA ASN A 312 18.09 -11.02 -11.53
C ASN A 312 18.81 -9.96 -12.39
N ALA A 313 18.12 -9.29 -13.31
CA ALA A 313 18.73 -8.21 -14.09
C ALA A 313 19.16 -7.04 -13.20
N ALA A 314 18.31 -6.64 -12.26
CA ALA A 314 18.60 -5.55 -11.34
C ALA A 314 19.79 -5.88 -10.42
N LEU A 315 19.85 -7.11 -9.87
CA LEU A 315 21.00 -7.58 -9.08
C LEU A 315 22.30 -7.56 -9.89
N HIS A 316 22.27 -8.02 -11.15
CA HIS A 316 23.45 -7.97 -12.01
C HIS A 316 23.97 -6.54 -12.18
N ASN A 317 23.06 -5.59 -12.39
CA ASN A 317 23.40 -4.18 -12.58
C ASN A 317 24.03 -3.51 -11.33
N ARG A 318 23.73 -4.02 -10.12
CA ARG A 318 24.25 -3.46 -8.85
C ARG A 318 25.46 -4.20 -8.31
N LEU A 319 25.72 -5.42 -8.77
CA LEU A 319 26.86 -6.23 -8.33
C LEU A 319 28.04 -6.11 -9.29
N SER A 320 29.26 -6.05 -8.75
CA SER A 320 30.46 -5.93 -9.58
C SER A 320 30.83 -7.24 -10.27
N GLY A 321 31.13 -7.17 -11.57
CA GLY A 321 31.68 -8.27 -12.34
C GLY A 321 30.66 -9.34 -12.73
N ASP A 322 31.14 -10.38 -13.42
CA ASP A 322 30.28 -11.46 -13.89
C ASP A 322 29.69 -12.24 -12.72
N ASN A 323 28.37 -12.36 -12.72
CA ASN A 323 27.58 -13.03 -11.69
C ASN A 323 26.45 -13.83 -12.36
N PRO A 324 25.91 -14.88 -11.70
CA PRO A 324 24.92 -15.77 -12.32
C PRO A 324 23.58 -15.09 -12.61
N TYR A 325 23.34 -13.89 -12.06
CA TYR A 325 22.06 -13.21 -12.22
C TYR A 325 21.80 -12.78 -13.68
N LEU A 326 22.83 -12.39 -14.44
CA LEU A 326 22.64 -12.08 -15.87
C LEU A 326 22.14 -13.29 -16.66
N GLU A 327 22.82 -14.44 -16.52
CA GLU A 327 22.44 -15.68 -17.21
C GLU A 327 21.02 -16.11 -16.84
N ARG A 328 20.64 -15.97 -15.57
CA ARG A 328 19.28 -16.24 -15.08
C ARG A 328 18.23 -15.31 -15.70
N ALA A 329 18.52 -14.01 -15.78
CA ALA A 329 17.60 -13.04 -16.36
C ALA A 329 17.41 -13.28 -17.88
N GLU A 330 18.50 -13.54 -18.61
CA GLU A 330 18.44 -13.90 -20.04
C GLU A 330 17.67 -15.21 -20.27
N ALA A 331 17.91 -16.24 -19.45
CA ALA A 331 17.18 -17.51 -19.52
C ALA A 331 15.69 -17.34 -19.19
N GLY A 332 15.38 -16.54 -18.18
CA GLY A 332 14.01 -16.18 -17.81
C GLY A 332 13.27 -15.50 -18.96
N TRP A 333 13.88 -14.50 -19.58
CA TRP A 333 13.28 -13.77 -20.70
C TRP A 333 13.11 -14.67 -21.94
N ALA A 334 14.13 -15.45 -22.30
CA ALA A 334 14.06 -16.39 -23.41
C ALA A 334 12.95 -17.44 -23.20
N TRP A 335 12.75 -17.90 -21.96
CA TRP A 335 11.66 -18.81 -21.62
C TRP A 335 10.29 -18.13 -21.69
N LEU A 336 10.12 -16.95 -21.06
CA LEU A 336 8.84 -16.24 -21.02
C LEU A 336 8.36 -15.89 -22.43
N SER A 337 9.23 -15.28 -23.25
CA SER A 337 8.92 -14.93 -24.64
C SER A 337 8.62 -16.15 -25.52
N GLY A 338 9.23 -17.31 -25.23
CA GLY A 338 8.99 -18.58 -25.91
C GLY A 338 7.81 -19.40 -25.37
N SER A 339 7.24 -19.04 -24.22
CA SER A 339 6.21 -19.82 -23.52
C SER A 339 4.83 -19.78 -24.20
N GLY A 340 4.58 -18.74 -25.00
CA GLY A 340 3.27 -18.45 -25.58
C GLY A 340 2.30 -17.68 -24.66
N MET A 341 2.74 -17.23 -23.47
CA MET A 341 1.91 -16.39 -22.58
C MET A 341 1.65 -14.99 -23.15
N ILE A 342 2.57 -14.45 -23.96
CA ILE A 342 2.32 -13.27 -24.80
C ILE A 342 1.38 -13.72 -25.93
N ASN A 343 0.15 -13.24 -25.91
CA ASN A 343 -0.88 -13.62 -26.88
C ASN A 343 -0.83 -12.80 -28.17
N ASP A 344 -1.72 -13.13 -29.10
CA ASP A 344 -1.80 -12.49 -30.43
C ASP A 344 -2.15 -10.99 -30.37
N GLU A 345 -2.61 -10.47 -29.22
CA GLU A 345 -2.89 -9.06 -28.98
C GLU A 345 -1.69 -8.31 -28.38
N GLY A 346 -0.57 -9.01 -28.11
CA GLY A 346 0.59 -8.44 -27.42
C GLY A 346 0.39 -8.27 -25.92
N LEU A 347 -0.59 -8.98 -25.34
CA LEU A 347 -0.89 -8.97 -23.91
C LEU A 347 -0.47 -10.30 -23.26
N ILE A 348 -0.11 -10.26 -21.98
CA ILE A 348 0.38 -11.39 -21.21
C ILE A 348 -0.75 -11.98 -20.38
N ASN A 349 -1.11 -13.23 -20.69
CA ASN A 349 -2.04 -14.03 -19.92
C ASN A 349 -1.39 -14.55 -18.63
N ASP A 350 -2.23 -14.99 -17.68
CA ASP A 350 -1.81 -15.33 -16.31
C ASP A 350 -0.75 -16.44 -16.21
N GLY A 351 -0.78 -17.45 -17.07
CA GLY A 351 0.11 -18.60 -16.90
C GLY A 351 -0.06 -19.72 -17.92
N LEU A 352 0.59 -20.84 -17.62
CA LEU A 352 0.55 -22.06 -18.41
C LEU A 352 -0.28 -23.14 -17.71
N ASP A 353 -1.11 -23.83 -18.48
CA ASP A 353 -1.73 -25.08 -18.06
C ASP A 353 -0.71 -26.22 -18.16
N ALA A 354 -0.08 -26.55 -17.03
CA ALA A 354 0.92 -27.61 -16.94
C ALA A 354 0.33 -29.01 -17.26
N ASP A 355 -0.95 -29.23 -17.00
CA ASP A 355 -1.64 -30.51 -17.26
C ASP A 355 -2.08 -30.63 -18.72
N ALA A 356 -2.29 -29.50 -19.41
CA ALA A 356 -2.63 -29.43 -20.83
C ALA A 356 -1.41 -29.26 -21.75
N GLY A 357 -0.24 -29.70 -21.32
CA GLY A 357 0.97 -29.70 -22.15
C GLY A 357 1.67 -28.34 -22.22
N CYS A 358 1.58 -27.54 -21.16
CA CYS A 358 2.25 -26.25 -21.02
C CYS A 358 1.81 -25.23 -22.07
N VAL A 359 0.51 -25.17 -22.31
CA VAL A 359 -0.10 -24.19 -23.20
C VAL A 359 -0.55 -22.97 -22.40
N ASN A 360 -0.52 -21.79 -23.03
CA ASN A 360 -1.11 -20.59 -22.47
C ASN A 360 -2.57 -20.87 -22.05
N ASN A 361 -2.88 -20.54 -20.80
CA ASN A 361 -4.19 -20.79 -20.19
C ASN A 361 -5.30 -19.87 -20.74
N GLY A 362 -4.94 -18.81 -21.48
CA GLY A 362 -5.87 -17.83 -22.05
C GLY A 362 -6.68 -17.05 -21.00
N GLN A 363 -6.23 -17.04 -19.74
CA GLN A 363 -6.92 -16.38 -18.64
C GLN A 363 -6.73 -14.86 -18.68
N THR A 364 -7.37 -14.15 -17.75
CA THR A 364 -7.35 -12.69 -17.67
C THR A 364 -5.95 -12.11 -17.84
N THR A 365 -5.83 -11.12 -18.73
CA THR A 365 -4.67 -10.25 -18.84
C THR A 365 -4.80 -9.16 -17.77
N TRP A 366 -4.12 -9.33 -16.64
CA TRP A 366 -4.09 -8.36 -15.56
C TRP A 366 -3.09 -7.24 -15.84
N THR A 367 -3.31 -6.01 -15.36
CA THR A 367 -2.43 -4.88 -15.69
C THR A 367 -0.98 -5.13 -15.25
N TYR A 368 -0.76 -5.67 -14.05
CA TYR A 368 0.58 -5.88 -13.50
C TYR A 368 1.48 -6.76 -14.37
N ASN A 369 0.98 -7.86 -14.93
CA ASN A 369 1.76 -8.71 -15.84
C ASN A 369 2.23 -7.91 -17.08
N GLN A 370 1.46 -6.89 -17.48
CA GLN A 370 1.81 -6.05 -18.62
C GLN A 370 2.90 -5.04 -18.29
N GLY A 371 3.12 -4.72 -17.01
CA GLY A 371 4.06 -3.69 -16.59
C GLY A 371 5.33 -4.22 -15.96
N ILE A 372 5.26 -5.28 -15.15
CA ILE A 372 6.46 -5.88 -14.51
C ILE A 372 7.47 -6.25 -15.60
N ILE A 373 7.01 -6.86 -16.69
CA ILE A 373 7.88 -7.21 -17.83
C ILE A 373 8.55 -5.99 -18.47
N LEU A 374 7.91 -4.81 -18.48
CA LEU A 374 8.49 -3.59 -19.06
C LEU A 374 9.68 -3.12 -18.21
N GLY A 375 9.52 -3.14 -16.89
CA GLY A 375 10.61 -2.87 -15.95
C GLY A 375 11.72 -3.93 -16.03
N ALA A 376 11.34 -5.19 -16.18
CA ALA A 376 12.28 -6.30 -16.36
C ALA A 376 13.15 -6.15 -17.61
N LEU A 377 12.54 -5.80 -18.75
CA LEU A 377 13.25 -5.59 -20.01
C LEU A 377 14.11 -4.32 -19.99
N ALA A 378 13.71 -3.27 -19.27
CA ALA A 378 14.54 -2.09 -19.07
C ALA A 378 15.81 -2.40 -18.25
N GLU A 379 15.67 -3.14 -17.15
CA GLU A 379 16.82 -3.62 -16.36
C GLU A 379 17.71 -4.58 -17.16
N LEU A 380 17.12 -5.52 -17.91
CA LEU A 380 17.86 -6.48 -18.73
C LEU A 380 18.58 -5.82 -19.92
N SER A 381 18.00 -4.78 -20.52
CA SER A 381 18.66 -3.97 -21.54
C SER A 381 19.90 -3.27 -20.99
N THR A 382 19.81 -2.74 -19.77
CA THR A 382 20.97 -2.15 -19.07
C THR A 382 22.05 -3.21 -18.80
N ALA A 383 21.64 -4.40 -18.36
CA ALA A 383 22.55 -5.49 -18.00
C ALA A 383 23.31 -6.07 -19.21
N THR A 384 22.66 -6.15 -20.37
CA THR A 384 23.21 -6.77 -21.59
C THR A 384 23.83 -5.75 -22.55
N GLY A 385 23.36 -4.49 -22.51
CA GLY A 385 23.60 -3.49 -23.55
C GLY A 385 22.81 -3.73 -24.84
N ASP A 386 21.83 -4.63 -24.85
CA ASP A 386 20.99 -4.92 -26.01
C ASP A 386 19.79 -3.97 -26.08
N ALA A 387 19.81 -3.06 -27.06
CA ALA A 387 18.71 -2.13 -27.31
C ALA A 387 17.44 -2.81 -27.86
N GLY A 388 17.55 -4.01 -28.44
CA GLY A 388 16.41 -4.76 -28.97
C GLY A 388 15.41 -5.16 -27.88
N LEU A 389 15.85 -5.25 -26.62
CA LEU A 389 14.97 -5.48 -25.47
C LEU A 389 14.04 -4.30 -25.19
N LEU A 390 14.50 -3.06 -25.43
CA LEU A 390 13.65 -1.87 -25.33
C LEU A 390 12.66 -1.77 -26.49
N ASP A 391 13.04 -2.24 -27.69
CA ASP A 391 12.11 -2.32 -28.83
C ASP A 391 10.96 -3.30 -28.54
N GLU A 392 11.26 -4.45 -27.94
CA GLU A 392 10.24 -5.42 -27.51
C GLU A 392 9.35 -4.85 -26.39
N ALA A 393 9.97 -4.26 -25.36
CA ALA A 393 9.23 -3.63 -24.27
C ALA A 393 8.29 -2.52 -24.80
N ARG A 394 8.74 -1.73 -25.77
CA ARG A 394 7.92 -0.72 -26.45
C ARG A 394 6.73 -1.34 -27.16
N ALA A 395 6.90 -2.48 -27.84
CA ALA A 395 5.78 -3.18 -28.50
C ALA A 395 4.73 -3.66 -27.48
N LEU A 396 5.15 -4.21 -26.34
CA LEU A 396 4.26 -4.65 -25.25
C LEU A 396 3.56 -3.45 -24.56
N ALA A 397 4.28 -2.36 -24.35
CA ALA A 397 3.72 -1.13 -23.79
C ALA A 397 2.71 -0.47 -24.75
N ASP A 398 3.00 -0.43 -26.06
CA ASP A 398 2.06 0.05 -27.07
C ASP A 398 0.78 -0.81 -27.10
N ALA A 399 0.91 -2.13 -26.98
CA ALA A 399 -0.25 -3.03 -26.91
C ALA A 399 -1.09 -2.77 -25.64
N SER A 400 -0.45 -2.76 -24.46
CA SER A 400 -1.15 -2.63 -23.18
C SER A 400 -1.78 -1.25 -22.97
N THR A 401 -1.13 -0.15 -23.37
CA THR A 401 -1.68 1.22 -23.27
C THR A 401 -2.86 1.48 -24.21
N ASN A 402 -3.08 0.62 -25.21
CA ASN A 402 -4.20 0.71 -26.15
C ASN A 402 -5.24 -0.40 -25.96
N ALA A 403 -5.04 -1.31 -25.00
CA ALA A 403 -5.90 -2.48 -24.79
C ALA A 403 -7.28 -2.08 -24.24
N PRO A 404 -8.39 -2.31 -24.97
CA PRO A 404 -9.72 -1.96 -24.49
C PRO A 404 -10.14 -2.70 -23.22
N GLY A 405 -9.58 -3.90 -22.98
CA GLY A 405 -9.84 -4.69 -21.77
C GLY A 405 -9.17 -4.13 -20.51
N LEU A 406 -8.21 -3.20 -20.67
CA LEU A 406 -7.48 -2.56 -19.58
C LEU A 406 -7.86 -1.08 -19.40
N HIS A 407 -8.84 -0.59 -20.16
CA HIS A 407 -9.25 0.81 -20.12
C HIS A 407 -10.77 0.95 -20.07
N GLN A 408 -11.24 1.89 -19.23
CA GLN A 408 -12.60 2.39 -19.28
C GLN A 408 -12.56 3.91 -19.35
N ASP A 409 -13.26 4.51 -20.31
CA ASP A 409 -13.29 5.96 -20.53
C ASP A 409 -11.87 6.60 -20.68
N GLY A 410 -10.92 5.83 -21.22
CA GLY A 410 -9.51 6.25 -21.40
C GLY A 410 -8.66 6.16 -20.14
N VAL A 411 -9.22 5.66 -19.02
CA VAL A 411 -8.51 5.48 -17.75
C VAL A 411 -8.20 4.00 -17.52
N LEU A 412 -6.98 3.71 -17.07
CA LEU A 412 -6.52 2.37 -16.71
C LEU A 412 -7.45 1.75 -15.66
N THR A 413 -7.94 0.55 -15.96
CA THR A 413 -8.89 -0.20 -15.13
C THR A 413 -8.43 -1.64 -14.97
N GLU A 414 -8.64 -2.21 -13.78
CA GLU A 414 -8.55 -3.66 -13.67
C GLU A 414 -9.78 -4.34 -14.28
N PRO A 415 -9.62 -5.51 -14.92
CA PRO A 415 -10.75 -6.32 -15.39
C PRO A 415 -11.75 -6.72 -14.29
N CYS A 416 -11.35 -6.68 -13.01
CA CYS A 416 -12.19 -6.99 -11.86
C CYS A 416 -12.95 -5.76 -11.29
N GLU A 417 -12.68 -4.53 -11.74
CA GLU A 417 -13.33 -3.36 -11.15
C GLU A 417 -14.88 -3.45 -11.26
N PRO A 418 -15.63 -3.11 -10.19
CA PRO A 418 -15.17 -2.44 -8.96
C PRO A 418 -14.81 -3.38 -7.79
N ASP A 419 -14.82 -4.71 -7.97
CA ASP A 419 -14.57 -5.67 -6.88
C ASP A 419 -13.37 -6.59 -7.20
N CYS A 420 -12.21 -6.17 -6.71
CA CYS A 420 -10.91 -6.78 -7.02
C CYS A 420 -10.29 -7.58 -5.87
N GLY A 421 -11.05 -7.86 -4.82
CA GLY A 421 -10.53 -8.53 -3.62
C GLY A 421 -9.38 -7.76 -2.96
N ALA A 422 -8.49 -8.48 -2.28
CA ALA A 422 -7.37 -7.88 -1.54
C ALA A 422 -6.17 -7.55 -2.43
N ASP A 423 -5.95 -8.32 -3.51
CA ASP A 423 -4.71 -8.28 -4.28
C ASP A 423 -4.83 -7.34 -5.49
N GLY A 424 -5.93 -7.43 -6.23
CA GLY A 424 -6.15 -6.68 -7.46
C GLY A 424 -5.98 -5.15 -7.35
N PRO A 425 -6.30 -4.49 -6.21
CA PRO A 425 -6.00 -3.08 -6.04
C PRO A 425 -4.53 -2.67 -6.20
N SER A 426 -3.59 -3.62 -6.08
CA SER A 426 -2.14 -3.37 -6.22
C SER A 426 -1.64 -3.41 -7.67
N PHE A 427 -2.44 -3.93 -8.60
CA PHE A 427 -1.94 -4.32 -9.92
C PHE A 427 -1.62 -3.10 -10.81
N LYS A 428 -2.47 -2.07 -10.81
CA LYS A 428 -2.23 -0.83 -11.56
C LYS A 428 -0.96 -0.10 -11.11
N GLY A 429 -0.59 -0.20 -9.84
CA GLY A 429 0.65 0.35 -9.30
C GLY A 429 1.88 -0.27 -9.95
N ALA A 430 1.97 -1.59 -9.90
CA ALA A 430 3.04 -2.34 -10.57
C ALA A 430 3.08 -2.06 -12.08
N TYR A 431 1.90 -1.89 -12.72
CA TYR A 431 1.83 -1.48 -14.12
C TYR A 431 2.48 -0.11 -14.36
N ALA A 432 2.03 0.91 -13.62
CA ALA A 432 2.54 2.28 -13.78
C ALA A 432 4.04 2.36 -13.47
N ARG A 433 4.51 1.63 -12.46
CA ARG A 433 5.92 1.52 -12.09
C ARG A 433 6.78 0.99 -13.23
N GLY A 434 6.37 -0.12 -13.84
CA GLY A 434 7.09 -0.72 -14.96
C GLY A 434 7.06 0.13 -16.23
N LEU A 435 5.91 0.74 -16.53
CA LEU A 435 5.77 1.66 -17.67
C LEU A 435 6.64 2.92 -17.49
N GLY A 436 6.70 3.47 -16.28
CA GLY A 436 7.59 4.58 -15.94
C GLY A 436 9.07 4.23 -16.15
N ALA A 437 9.50 3.07 -15.65
CA ALA A 437 10.88 2.60 -15.85
C ALA A 437 11.26 2.43 -17.33
N LEU A 438 10.36 1.88 -18.14
CA LEU A 438 10.56 1.80 -19.60
C LEU A 438 10.59 3.19 -20.23
N ASN A 439 9.69 4.08 -19.84
CA ASN A 439 9.62 5.45 -20.35
C ASN A 439 10.93 6.22 -20.12
N ASP A 440 11.55 6.04 -18.95
CA ASP A 440 12.84 6.64 -18.60
C ASP A 440 14.01 6.02 -19.37
N ALA A 441 13.94 4.72 -19.67
CA ALA A 441 14.94 4.02 -20.46
C ALA A 441 14.89 4.39 -21.96
N LEU A 442 13.74 4.87 -22.44
CA LEU A 442 13.54 5.26 -23.84
C LEU A 442 13.92 6.74 -24.07
N PRO A 443 14.75 7.05 -25.09
CA PRO A 443 15.22 8.42 -25.32
C PRO A 443 14.11 9.41 -25.73
N ASP A 444 12.99 8.91 -26.24
CA ASP A 444 11.83 9.71 -26.66
C ASP A 444 10.71 9.77 -25.61
N ALA A 445 10.82 9.03 -24.50
CA ALA A 445 9.86 9.00 -23.39
C ALA A 445 8.37 9.00 -23.85
N PRO A 446 7.96 8.05 -24.70
CA PRO A 446 6.70 8.10 -25.44
C PRO A 446 5.44 7.93 -24.58
N TYR A 447 5.58 7.46 -23.34
CA TYR A 447 4.47 7.15 -22.44
C TYR A 447 4.22 8.26 -21.41
N SER A 448 5.01 9.33 -21.43
CA SER A 448 4.88 10.46 -20.50
C SER A 448 3.48 11.07 -20.49
N ASP A 449 2.87 11.27 -21.65
CA ASP A 449 1.53 11.87 -21.76
C ASP A 449 0.43 10.91 -21.28
N TYR A 450 0.61 9.60 -21.50
CA TYR A 450 -0.29 8.59 -20.98
C TYR A 450 -0.26 8.56 -19.45
N LEU A 451 0.94 8.47 -18.84
CA LEU A 451 1.11 8.46 -17.39
C LEU A 451 0.51 9.71 -16.74
N ARG A 452 0.76 10.89 -17.31
CA ARG A 452 0.14 12.15 -16.83
C ARG A 452 -1.38 12.13 -16.94
N ALA A 453 -1.94 11.64 -18.04
CA ALA A 453 -3.40 11.55 -18.19
C ALA A 453 -4.04 10.62 -17.14
N GLN A 454 -3.39 9.51 -16.82
CA GLN A 454 -3.85 8.61 -15.75
C GLN A 454 -3.73 9.28 -14.38
N ALA A 455 -2.61 9.96 -14.10
CA ALA A 455 -2.38 10.69 -12.86
C ALA A 455 -3.40 11.81 -12.66
N ASP A 456 -3.70 12.59 -13.70
CA ASP A 456 -4.69 13.66 -13.69
C ASP A 456 -6.10 13.12 -13.42
N ALA A 457 -6.46 11.98 -14.02
CA ALA A 457 -7.74 11.33 -13.80
C ALA A 457 -7.90 10.90 -12.34
N ALA A 458 -6.90 10.19 -11.79
CA ALA A 458 -6.88 9.76 -10.41
C ALA A 458 -6.92 10.95 -9.43
N TYR A 459 -6.09 11.96 -9.67
CA TYR A 459 -6.00 13.16 -8.82
C TYR A 459 -7.31 13.95 -8.77
N THR A 460 -7.99 14.07 -9.90
CA THR A 460 -9.22 14.87 -10.04
C THR A 460 -10.45 14.13 -9.54
N SER A 461 -10.52 12.81 -9.75
CA SER A 461 -11.78 12.07 -9.62
C SER A 461 -11.79 11.03 -8.50
N ALA A 462 -10.62 10.52 -8.10
CA ALA A 462 -10.51 9.38 -7.20
C ALA A 462 -9.81 9.69 -5.88
N ARG A 463 -9.59 10.97 -5.56
CA ARG A 463 -8.85 11.44 -4.39
C ARG A 463 -9.78 12.03 -3.33
N THR A 464 -9.59 11.62 -2.08
CA THR A 464 -10.27 12.19 -0.91
C THR A 464 -9.54 13.43 -0.38
N PRO A 465 -10.15 14.23 0.53
CA PRO A 465 -9.46 15.32 1.22
C PRO A 465 -8.25 14.91 2.07
N LEU A 466 -8.08 13.61 2.38
CA LEU A 466 -6.91 13.06 3.07
C LEU A 466 -5.81 12.60 2.10
N ASP A 467 -5.97 12.82 0.79
CA ASP A 467 -5.08 12.30 -0.25
C ASP A 467 -5.04 10.76 -0.33
N MET A 468 -6.10 10.12 0.18
CA MET A 468 -6.38 8.71 -0.06
C MET A 468 -7.05 8.53 -1.42
N TYR A 469 -6.63 7.51 -2.17
CA TYR A 469 -7.11 7.21 -3.51
C TYR A 469 -7.97 5.96 -3.57
N ASP A 470 -8.99 5.99 -4.42
CA ASP A 470 -9.88 4.86 -4.68
C ASP A 470 -9.23 3.83 -5.62
N LEU A 471 -9.72 2.59 -5.55
CA LEU A 471 -9.44 1.56 -6.55
C LEU A 471 -9.73 2.08 -7.97
N SER A 472 -10.87 2.72 -8.17
CA SER A 472 -11.22 3.27 -9.48
C SER A 472 -10.69 4.68 -9.65
N TRP A 473 -9.75 4.87 -10.59
CA TRP A 473 -9.19 6.18 -10.91
C TRP A 473 -10.17 7.11 -11.65
N ARG A 474 -11.40 6.67 -11.87
CA ARG A 474 -12.48 7.42 -12.54
C ARG A 474 -13.46 8.08 -11.56
N GLY A 475 -13.39 7.76 -10.27
CA GLY A 475 -14.37 8.24 -9.31
C GLY A 475 -14.24 7.59 -7.94
N LEU A 476 -14.66 8.30 -6.89
CA LEU A 476 -14.78 7.74 -5.55
C LEU A 476 -15.92 6.69 -5.48
N ALA A 477 -15.57 5.44 -5.19
CA ALA A 477 -16.48 4.33 -4.93
C ALA A 477 -16.46 3.89 -3.45
N GLY A 478 -15.59 4.48 -2.62
CA GLY A 478 -15.45 4.18 -1.20
C GLY A 478 -14.52 3.01 -0.90
N SER A 479 -13.58 2.72 -1.80
CA SER A 479 -12.62 1.62 -1.67
C SER A 479 -11.23 2.18 -1.34
N TYR A 480 -10.82 2.10 -0.08
CA TYR A 480 -9.51 2.61 0.38
C TYR A 480 -8.75 1.52 1.12
N GLY A 481 -7.45 1.44 0.90
CA GLY A 481 -6.58 0.45 1.51
C GLY A 481 -5.16 0.57 0.98
N VAL A 482 -4.28 -0.31 1.48
CA VAL A 482 -2.85 -0.29 1.12
C VAL A 482 -2.68 -0.44 -0.39
N GLY A 483 -3.38 -1.40 -1.01
CA GLY A 483 -3.31 -1.70 -2.44
C GLY A 483 -3.65 -0.50 -3.33
N GLN A 484 -4.79 0.12 -3.05
CA GLN A 484 -5.29 1.29 -3.75
C GLN A 484 -4.30 2.46 -3.61
N GLN A 485 -3.82 2.68 -2.39
CA GLN A 485 -3.01 3.85 -2.08
C GLN A 485 -1.59 3.74 -2.66
N HIS A 486 -0.93 2.58 -2.54
CA HIS A 486 0.39 2.42 -3.15
C HIS A 486 0.30 2.46 -4.69
N SER A 487 -0.78 1.93 -5.28
CA SER A 487 -0.99 2.01 -6.73
C SER A 487 -1.10 3.44 -7.24
N ALA A 488 -1.80 4.31 -6.51
CA ALA A 488 -1.87 5.72 -6.85
C ALA A 488 -0.50 6.41 -6.66
N LEU A 489 0.25 6.05 -5.61
CA LEU A 489 1.58 6.60 -5.39
C LEU A 489 2.57 6.19 -6.50
N ASP A 490 2.59 4.92 -6.91
CA ASP A 490 3.41 4.45 -8.03
C ASP A 490 3.13 5.24 -9.31
N LEU A 491 1.84 5.46 -9.61
CA LEU A 491 1.43 6.27 -10.75
C LEU A 491 1.93 7.71 -10.67
N LEU A 492 1.78 8.35 -9.50
CA LEU A 492 2.17 9.73 -9.29
C LEU A 492 3.69 9.90 -9.30
N ASN A 493 4.44 8.92 -8.81
CA ASN A 493 5.90 8.87 -8.91
C ASN A 493 6.32 8.73 -10.39
N ALA A 494 5.70 7.83 -11.15
CA ALA A 494 6.02 7.62 -12.57
C ALA A 494 5.64 8.80 -13.47
N ALA A 495 4.71 9.67 -13.04
CA ALA A 495 4.27 10.85 -13.78
C ALA A 495 4.98 12.16 -13.36
N HIS A 496 5.81 12.12 -12.32
CA HIS A 496 6.53 13.29 -11.78
C HIS A 496 7.62 13.78 -12.75
#